data_AF-A0A6S7H6P6-F1
#
_entry.id   AF-A0A6S7H6P6-F1
#
_cell.length_a   1.000
_cell.length_b   1.000
_cell.length_c   1.000
_cell.angle_alpha   90.00
_cell.angle_beta   90.00
_cell.angle_gamma   90.00
#
_symmetry.space_group_name_H-M   'P 1'
#
loop_
_entity.id
_entity.type
_entity.pdbx_description
1 polymer ?
#
loop_
_entity_poly.entity_id
_entity_poly.type
_entity_poly.pdbx_seq_one_letter_code
_entity_poly.pdbx_strand_id
1 'polypeptide(L)'
;MELFADVVPKTAENFRQFCTGEYKKDGAPIGFKTATFHRVIKDFMVQGGDFIKGDGTGLCSIYGGVAFPDENFKLKHDKAGLLSMANSGPHTNGCQVIV
;
A
#
# COMPACT_ATOMS: atom_id res chain seq x y z
N MET A 1 -8.65 1.81 -10.67
CA MET A 1 -8.20 0.55 -10.06
C MET A 1 -9.30 0.09 -9.14
N GLU A 2 -9.74 -1.15 -9.28
CA GLU A 2 -10.72 -1.75 -8.36
C GLU A 2 -10.00 -2.14 -7.06
N LEU A 3 -10.63 -1.88 -5.92
CA LEU A 3 -10.15 -2.34 -4.61
C LEU A 3 -11.12 -3.42 -4.12
N PHE A 4 -10.60 -4.61 -3.83
CA PHE A 4 -11.40 -5.76 -3.39
C PHE A 4 -11.84 -5.64 -1.93
N ALA A 5 -12.60 -4.59 -1.60
CA ALA A 5 -13.09 -4.31 -0.27
C ALA A 5 -14.08 -5.37 0.26
N ASP A 6 -14.65 -6.17 -0.63
CA ASP A 6 -15.46 -7.34 -0.33
C ASP A 6 -14.63 -8.53 0.20
N VAL A 7 -13.35 -8.62 -0.15
CA VAL A 7 -12.44 -9.70 0.28
C VAL A 7 -11.44 -9.25 1.33
N VAL A 8 -10.90 -8.03 1.19
CA VAL A 8 -9.87 -7.43 2.05
C VAL A 8 -10.26 -5.99 2.45
N PRO A 9 -11.36 -5.81 3.22
CA PRO A 9 -11.89 -4.49 3.56
C PRO A 9 -10.87 -3.58 4.26
N LYS A 10 -10.01 -4.12 5.14
CA LYS A 10 -9.01 -3.31 5.84
C LYS A 10 -7.92 -2.85 4.87
N THR A 11 -7.37 -3.78 4.11
CA THR A 11 -6.30 -3.47 3.15
C THR A 11 -6.78 -2.48 2.08
N ALA A 12 -7.99 -2.68 1.58
CA ALA A 12 -8.64 -1.78 0.62
C ALA A 12 -8.86 -0.38 1.20
N GLU A 13 -9.36 -0.27 2.42
CA GLU A 13 -9.62 1.03 3.06
C GLU A 13 -8.32 1.81 3.34
N ASN A 14 -7.26 1.11 3.77
CA ASN A 14 -5.93 1.70 3.95
C ASN A 14 -5.44 2.34 2.64
N PHE A 15 -5.52 1.61 1.53
CA PHE A 15 -5.10 2.14 0.23
C PHE A 15 -6.00 3.31 -0.22
N ARG A 16 -7.33 3.17 -0.10
CA ARG A 16 -8.30 4.18 -0.51
C ARG A 16 -8.07 5.52 0.19
N GLN A 17 -7.85 5.52 1.51
CA GLN A 17 -7.63 6.76 2.26
C GLN A 17 -6.35 7.48 1.86
N PHE A 18 -5.28 6.74 1.53
CA PHE A 18 -4.06 7.34 0.99
C PHE A 18 -4.22 7.84 -0.44
N CYS A 19 -5.15 7.31 -1.23
CA CYS A 19 -5.53 7.89 -2.52
C CYS A 19 -6.30 9.21 -2.37
N THR A 20 -7.23 9.28 -1.43
CA THR A 20 -8.10 10.47 -1.26
C THR A 20 -7.46 11.56 -0.40
N GLY A 21 -6.48 11.21 0.44
CA GLY A 21 -5.90 12.13 1.42
C GLY A 21 -6.83 12.40 2.61
N GLU A 22 -7.81 11.52 2.85
CA GLU A 22 -8.68 11.58 4.03
C GLU A 22 -7.91 11.33 5.32
N TYR A 23 -6.89 10.45 5.25
CA TYR A 23 -6.02 10.22 6.39
C TYR A 23 -5.09 11.41 6.60
N LYS A 24 -5.11 11.95 7.82
CA LYS A 24 -4.29 13.08 8.23
C LYS A 24 -3.32 12.67 9.32
N LYS A 25 -2.07 13.13 9.18
CA LYS A 25 -1.05 13.04 10.23
C LYS A 25 -0.65 14.46 10.61
N ASP A 26 -0.67 14.76 11.90
CA ASP A 26 -0.36 16.08 12.44
C ASP A 26 -1.19 17.21 11.81
N GLY A 27 -2.46 16.92 11.50
CA GLY A 27 -3.40 17.85 10.89
C GLY A 27 -3.29 18.03 9.36
N ALA A 28 -2.26 17.46 8.73
CA ALA A 28 -2.04 17.52 7.28
C ALA A 28 -2.42 16.20 6.59
N PRO A 29 -3.05 16.24 5.39
CA PRO A 29 -3.34 15.05 4.62
C PRO A 29 -2.04 14.39 4.14
N ILE A 30 -1.94 13.08 4.29
CA ILE A 30 -0.83 12.28 3.78
C ILE A 30 -1.36 11.18 2.86
N GLY A 31 -0.56 10.81 1.86
CA GLY A 31 -0.97 9.80 0.89
C GLY A 31 -0.17 9.83 -0.39
N PHE A 32 -0.71 9.21 -1.44
CA PHE A 32 0.03 8.88 -2.65
C PHE A 32 0.26 10.04 -3.61
N LYS A 33 -0.31 11.22 -3.36
CA LYS A 33 -0.20 12.39 -4.26
C LYS A 33 1.25 12.77 -4.58
N THR A 34 2.17 12.59 -3.63
CA THR A 34 3.61 12.88 -3.79
C THR A 34 4.46 11.62 -3.84
N ALA A 35 3.85 10.43 -3.83
CA ALA A 35 4.58 9.17 -3.87
C ALA A 35 5.13 8.90 -5.28
N THR A 36 6.28 8.24 -5.35
CA THR A 36 6.90 7.79 -6.61
C THR A 36 6.95 6.26 -6.67
N PHE A 37 7.21 5.75 -7.87
CA PHE A 37 7.63 4.37 -8.06
C PHE A 37 9.15 4.29 -7.95
N HIS A 38 9.64 3.94 -6.77
CA HIS A 38 11.07 3.93 -6.47
C HIS A 38 11.78 2.66 -6.96
N ARG A 39 11.03 1.61 -7.34
CA ARG A 39 11.61 0.37 -7.85
C ARG A 39 10.77 -0.21 -8.99
N VAL A 40 11.40 -0.32 -10.17
CA VAL A 40 10.80 -0.84 -11.40
C VAL A 40 11.64 -2.01 -11.87
N ILE A 41 11.07 -3.22 -11.90
CA ILE A 41 11.73 -4.42 -12.43
C ILE A 41 10.92 -4.88 -13.64
N LYS A 42 11.51 -4.72 -14.83
CA LYS A 42 10.90 -5.12 -16.09
C LYS A 42 10.50 -6.60 -16.04
N ASP A 43 9.32 -6.91 -16.56
CA ASP A 43 8.75 -8.26 -16.66
C ASP A 43 8.49 -8.93 -15.30
N PHE A 44 8.45 -8.15 -14.21
CA PHE A 44 8.12 -8.64 -12.88
C PHE A 44 7.11 -7.77 -12.14
N MET A 45 7.54 -6.60 -11.65
CA MET A 45 6.68 -5.72 -10.85
C MET A 45 7.20 -4.28 -10.78
N VAL A 46 6.29 -3.38 -10.43
CA VAL A 46 6.58 -1.98 -10.10
C VAL A 46 6.14 -1.71 -8.67
N GLN A 47 7.07 -1.24 -7.83
CA GLN A 47 6.82 -0.91 -6.42
C GLN A 47 6.84 0.61 -6.20
N GLY A 48 5.87 1.07 -5.41
CA GLY A 48 5.74 2.48 -5.03
C GLY A 48 4.93 2.65 -3.74
N GLY A 49 4.42 3.85 -3.53
CA GLY A 49 3.57 4.16 -2.37
C GLY A 49 4.33 4.59 -1.11
N ASP A 50 5.66 4.64 -1.15
CA ASP A 50 6.46 5.24 -0.08
C ASP A 50 6.43 6.78 -0.18
N PHE A 51 5.41 7.38 0.41
CA PHE A 51 5.31 8.84 0.57
C PHE A 51 6.01 9.36 1.84
N ILE A 52 6.64 8.49 2.64
CA ILE A 52 7.32 8.89 3.88
C ILE A 52 8.79 9.21 3.61
N LYS A 53 9.47 8.35 2.85
CA LYS A 53 10.90 8.50 2.50
C LYS A 53 11.18 8.42 1.00
N GLY A 54 10.33 7.74 0.24
CA GLY A 54 10.50 7.57 -1.20
C GLY A 54 11.64 6.62 -1.60
N ASP A 55 12.17 5.83 -0.67
CA ASP A 55 13.31 4.92 -0.89
C ASP A 55 12.96 3.44 -0.67
N GLY A 56 11.72 3.15 -0.27
CA GLY A 56 11.25 1.80 0.02
C GLY A 56 11.39 1.40 1.48
N THR A 57 11.90 2.27 2.35
CA THR A 57 11.99 2.03 3.81
C THR A 57 10.90 2.74 4.61
N GLY A 58 10.12 3.62 3.97
CA GLY A 58 8.99 4.30 4.61
C GLY A 58 7.79 3.39 4.82
N LEU A 59 7.20 3.46 6.01
CA LEU A 59 6.04 2.68 6.41
C LEU A 59 5.02 3.56 7.13
N CYS A 60 3.76 3.43 6.75
CA CYS A 60 2.64 4.13 7.36
C CYS A 60 1.36 3.34 7.08
N SER A 61 0.47 3.28 8.06
CA SER A 61 -0.88 2.73 7.88
C SER A 61 -1.90 3.67 8.52
N ILE A 62 -3.15 3.58 8.07
CA ILE A 62 -4.24 4.35 8.68
C ILE A 62 -4.62 3.85 10.08
N TYR A 63 -4.11 2.67 10.49
CA TYR A 63 -4.48 1.98 11.73
C TYR A 63 -3.66 2.40 12.95
N GLY A 64 -3.10 3.62 12.92
CA GLY A 64 -2.37 4.20 14.06
C GLY A 64 -0.94 3.70 14.24
N GLY A 65 -0.43 2.86 13.34
CA GLY A 65 0.94 2.34 13.36
C GLY A 65 1.65 2.45 12.01
N VAL A 66 2.93 2.07 12.00
CA VAL A 66 3.71 1.97 10.75
C VAL A 66 3.28 0.77 9.90
N ALA A 67 2.75 -0.28 10.53
CA ALA A 67 2.35 -1.51 9.88
C ALA A 67 1.06 -2.12 10.45
N PHE A 68 0.42 -2.98 9.66
CA PHE A 68 -0.76 -3.75 10.04
C PHE A 68 -0.68 -5.21 9.54
N PRO A 69 -1.43 -6.14 10.18
CA PRO A 69 -1.38 -7.56 9.83
C PRO A 69 -1.89 -7.89 8.43
N ASP A 70 -1.38 -8.98 7.85
CA ASP A 70 -1.97 -9.62 6.69
C ASP A 70 -3.43 -9.99 6.96
N GLU A 71 -4.35 -9.45 6.16
CA GLU A 71 -5.77 -9.65 6.35
C GLU A 71 -6.21 -11.06 5.92
N ASN A 72 -5.75 -11.51 4.74
CA ASN A 72 -5.81 -12.89 4.26
C ASN A 72 -4.99 -13.03 2.97
N PHE A 73 -4.88 -14.27 2.46
CA PHE A 73 -4.22 -14.61 1.19
C PHE A 73 -5.16 -15.33 0.21
N LYS A 74 -6.45 -14.94 0.18
CA LYS A 74 -7.46 -15.61 -0.67
C LYS A 74 -7.24 -15.37 -2.17
N LEU A 75 -6.72 -14.20 -2.52
CA LEU A 75 -6.46 -13.78 -3.91
C LEU A 75 -5.06 -14.20 -4.33
N LYS A 76 -4.91 -14.67 -5.57
CA LYS A 76 -3.63 -15.12 -6.14
C LYS A 76 -3.08 -14.09 -7.12
N HIS A 77 -1.75 -14.02 -7.24
CA HIS A 77 -1.05 -13.24 -8.26
C HIS A 77 -1.02 -13.98 -9.61
N ASP A 78 -2.18 -14.18 -10.23
CA ASP A 78 -2.35 -15.01 -11.43
C ASP A 78 -2.40 -14.23 -12.75
N LYS A 79 -2.43 -12.90 -12.68
CA LYS A 79 -2.46 -12.00 -13.84
C LYS A 79 -1.72 -10.69 -13.57
N ALA A 80 -1.24 -10.07 -14.64
CA ALA A 80 -0.63 -8.74 -14.58
C ALA A 80 -1.65 -7.67 -14.20
N GLY A 81 -1.19 -6.59 -13.56
CA GLY A 81 -2.04 -5.45 -13.17
C GLY A 81 -2.79 -5.66 -11.85
N LEU A 82 -2.44 -6.69 -11.07
CA LEU A 82 -2.98 -6.91 -9.73
C LEU A 82 -2.23 -6.04 -8.72
N LEU A 83 -2.98 -5.26 -7.93
CA LEU A 83 -2.43 -4.51 -6.82
C LEU A 83 -2.20 -5.42 -5.62
N SER A 84 -1.00 -5.39 -5.04
CA SER A 84 -0.64 -6.15 -3.85
C SER A 84 0.11 -5.29 -2.84
N MET A 85 0.00 -5.60 -1.56
CA MET A 85 0.81 -4.94 -0.53
C MET A 85 2.26 -5.37 -0.62
N ALA A 86 3.18 -4.41 -0.55
CA ALA A 86 4.58 -4.67 -0.29
C ALA A 86 4.80 -4.77 1.22
N ASN A 87 5.59 -5.74 1.66
CA ASN A 87 5.89 -5.96 3.07
C ASN A 87 7.34 -6.48 3.24
N SER A 88 7.82 -6.51 4.49
CA SER A 88 9.16 -6.96 4.89
C SER A 88 9.12 -8.17 5.83
N GLY A 89 8.11 -9.03 5.64
CA GLY A 89 7.83 -10.19 6.49
C GLY A 89 6.35 -10.27 6.91
N PRO A 90 5.95 -11.37 7.59
CA PRO A 90 4.56 -11.55 8.01
C PRO A 90 4.05 -10.37 8.83
N HIS A 91 2.83 -9.92 8.52
CA HIS A 91 2.13 -8.86 9.24
C HIS A 91 2.80 -7.48 9.22
N THR A 92 3.52 -7.15 8.14
CA THR A 92 4.23 -5.86 7.99
C THR A 92 3.68 -4.99 6.85
N ASN A 93 2.38 -5.07 6.56
CA ASN A 93 1.76 -4.25 5.53
C ASN A 93 1.75 -2.78 5.95
N GLY A 94 2.08 -1.87 5.04
CA GLY A 94 2.12 -0.43 5.33
C GLY A 94 1.42 0.39 4.24
N CYS A 95 2.14 1.34 3.67
CA CYS A 95 1.64 2.19 2.58
C CYS A 95 2.15 1.76 1.20
N GLN A 96 3.18 0.91 1.15
CA GLN A 96 3.80 0.50 -0.10
C GLN A 96 3.01 -0.60 -0.81
N VAL A 97 2.98 -0.53 -2.14
CA VAL A 97 2.25 -1.46 -3.01
C VAL A 97 3.11 -1.87 -4.21
N ILE A 98 2.77 -3.03 -4.79
CA ILE A 98 3.30 -3.52 -6.06
C ILE A 98 2.17 -3.77 -7.07
N VAL A 99 2.49 -3.61 -8.35
CA VAL A 99 1.65 -3.94 -9.51
C VAL A 99 2.46 -4.71 -10.55
#